data_AF-A0A960JJI1-F1
#
_entry.id   AF-A0A960JJI1-F1
#
_cell.length_a   1.000
_cell.length_b   1.000
_cell.length_c   1.000
_cell.angle_alpha   90.00
_cell.angle_beta   90.00
_cell.angle_gamma   90.00
#
_symmetry.space_group_name_H-M   'P 1'
#
loop_
_entity.id
_entity.type
_entity.pdbx_description
1 polymer ?
#
loop_
_entity_poly.entity_id
_entity_poly.type
_entity_poly.pdbx_seq_one_letter_code
_entity_poly.pdbx_strand_id
1 'polypeptide(L)'
;VLAAGWPDTVPATTVDRQCGSSQQAYTFAAQGVMAGAYDIVVAAGVEEMSLVPMGASVSKGVGFPFTDGMNERYSDQGGLVPQGISAEMIA
;
A
#
# COMPACT_ATOMS: atom_id res chain seq x y z
N VAL A 1 6.92 -4.53 14.87
CA VAL A 1 8.11 -5.39 14.97
C VAL A 1 8.74 -5.34 16.36
N LEU A 2 9.15 -4.19 16.89
CA LEU A 2 9.75 -4.09 18.24
C LEU A 2 8.88 -4.73 19.35
N ALA A 3 7.56 -4.51 19.32
CA ALA A 3 6.64 -5.10 20.30
C ALA A 3 6.38 -6.61 20.12
N ALA A 4 6.84 -7.22 19.02
CA ALA A 4 6.66 -8.66 18.75
C ALA A 4 7.72 -9.54 19.44
N GLY A 5 8.60 -8.96 20.26
CA GLY A 5 9.65 -9.66 20.99
C GLY A 5 10.90 -10.02 20.16
N TRP A 6 11.02 -9.47 18.96
CA TRP A 6 12.21 -9.65 18.13
C TRP A 6 13.36 -8.75 18.61
N PRO A 7 14.63 -9.12 18.39
CA PRO A 7 15.76 -8.23 18.62
C PRO A 7 15.60 -6.92 17.84
N ASP A 8 16.07 -5.81 18.42
CA ASP A 8 16.08 -4.48 17.77
C ASP A 8 17.00 -4.42 16.55
N THR A 9 17.91 -5.38 16.42
CA THR A 9 18.74 -5.61 15.23
C THR A 9 17.97 -6.14 14.03
N VAL A 10 16.73 -6.60 14.19
CA VAL A 10 15.89 -7.06 13.07
C VAL A 10 15.18 -5.87 12.42
N PRO A 11 15.56 -5.48 11.19
CA PRO A 11 14.94 -4.33 10.53
C PRO A 11 13.52 -4.67 10.06
N ALA A 12 12.72 -3.62 9.86
CA ALA A 12 11.38 -3.74 9.31
C ALA A 12 11.02 -2.53 8.47
N THR A 13 10.14 -2.72 7.50
CA THR A 13 9.57 -1.64 6.70
C THR A 13 8.12 -1.96 6.37
N THR A 14 7.34 -0.93 6.05
CA THR A 14 5.94 -1.03 5.63
C THR A 14 5.85 -0.72 4.15
N VAL A 15 4.96 -1.41 3.44
CA VAL A 15 4.69 -1.17 2.02
C VAL A 15 3.22 -0.83 1.86
N ASP A 16 2.94 0.30 1.22
CA ASP A 16 1.60 0.68 0.77
C ASP A 16 1.54 0.56 -0.76
N ARG A 17 0.77 -0.42 -1.21
CA ARG A 17 0.36 -0.61 -2.60
C ARG A 17 -1.14 -0.85 -2.67
N GLN A 18 -1.91 -0.07 -1.91
CA GLN A 18 -3.36 -0.20 -1.81
C GLN A 18 -3.76 -1.66 -1.50
N CYS A 19 -4.82 -2.17 -2.14
CA CYS A 19 -5.30 -3.56 -1.96
C CYS A 19 -4.24 -4.63 -2.24
N GLY A 20 -3.16 -4.29 -2.96
CA GLY A 20 -2.06 -5.20 -3.29
C GLY A 20 -0.91 -5.21 -2.28
N SER A 21 -1.02 -4.50 -1.15
CA SER A 21 0.09 -4.31 -0.20
C SER A 21 0.66 -5.61 0.36
N SER A 22 -0.19 -6.55 0.78
CA SER A 22 0.26 -7.84 1.34
C SER A 22 0.98 -8.70 0.31
N GLN A 23 0.46 -8.74 -0.92
CA GLN A 23 1.11 -9.44 -2.03
C GLN A 23 2.43 -8.76 -2.41
N GLN A 24 2.47 -7.43 -2.41
CA GLN A 24 3.71 -6.69 -2.67
C GLN A 24 4.76 -6.93 -1.58
N ALA A 25 4.36 -7.00 -0.31
CA ALA A 25 5.25 -7.34 0.80
C ALA A 25 5.84 -8.75 0.60
N TYR A 26 5.03 -9.72 0.17
CA TYR A 26 5.51 -11.06 -0.17
C TYR A 26 6.50 -11.04 -1.35
N THR A 27 6.16 -10.34 -2.45
CA THR A 27 7.06 -10.24 -3.60
C THR A 27 8.38 -9.56 -3.24
N PHE A 28 8.34 -8.50 -2.44
CA PHE A 28 9.53 -7.79 -1.98
C PHE A 28 10.41 -8.69 -1.09
N ALA A 29 9.80 -9.41 -0.15
CA ALA A 29 10.46 -10.41 0.66
C ALA A 29 11.15 -11.49 -0.19
N ALA A 30 10.41 -12.12 -1.10
CA ALA A 30 10.93 -13.17 -1.98
C ALA A 30 12.11 -12.67 -2.83
N GLN A 31 11.99 -11.47 -3.41
CA GLN A 31 13.04 -10.87 -4.22
C GLN A 31 14.34 -10.67 -3.43
N GLY A 32 14.27 -10.18 -2.20
CA GLY A 32 15.49 -9.98 -1.40
C GLY A 32 16.16 -11.28 -0.97
N VAL A 33 15.40 -12.35 -0.70
CA VAL A 33 15.98 -13.69 -0.47
C VAL A 33 16.67 -14.18 -1.74
N MET A 34 15.99 -14.12 -2.89
CA MET A 34 16.55 -14.54 -4.17
C MET A 34 17.81 -13.74 -4.57
N ALA A 35 17.86 -12.46 -4.21
CA ALA A 35 19.01 -11.59 -4.44
C ALA A 35 20.16 -11.79 -3.44
N GLY A 36 19.98 -12.63 -2.40
CA GLY A 36 20.97 -12.85 -1.35
C GLY A 36 21.12 -11.67 -0.38
N ALA A 37 20.14 -10.77 -0.30
CA ALA A 37 20.16 -9.64 0.63
C ALA A 37 19.91 -10.06 2.08
N TYR A 38 19.17 -11.15 2.29
CA TYR A 38 18.88 -11.76 3.58
C TYR A 38 18.41 -13.21 3.41
N ASP A 39 18.69 -14.06 4.39
CA ASP A 39 18.36 -15.50 4.31
C ASP A 39 16.90 -15.79 4.70
N ILE A 40 16.36 -15.02 5.65
CA ILE A 40 15.02 -15.21 6.21
C ILE A 40 14.35 -13.85 6.34
N VAL A 41 13.07 -13.80 5.98
CA VAL A 41 12.22 -12.61 6.08
C VAL A 41 10.80 -13.04 6.40
N VAL A 42 10.08 -12.22 7.17
CA VAL A 42 8.65 -12.40 7.45
C VAL A 42 7.89 -11.34 6.68
N ALA A 43 7.02 -11.77 5.77
CA ALA A 43 6.09 -10.89 5.05
C ALA A 43 4.69 -11.02 5.65
N ALA A 44 4.02 -9.89 5.88
CA ALA A 44 2.67 -9.84 6.42
C ALA A 44 1.93 -8.61 5.87
N GLY A 45 0.60 -8.63 6.00
CA GLY A 45 -0.28 -7.47 5.77
C GLY A 45 -1.33 -7.41 6.87
N VAL A 46 -1.69 -6.20 7.28
CA VAL A 46 -2.71 -5.93 8.29
C VAL A 46 -3.51 -4.72 7.85
N GLU A 47 -4.81 -4.74 8.12
CA GLU A 47 -5.73 -3.65 7.83
C GLU A 47 -6.80 -3.60 8.94
N GLU A 48 -7.13 -2.40 9.42
CA GLU A 48 -8.15 -2.21 10.44
C GLU A 48 -9.02 -0.99 10.11
N MET A 49 -9.93 -1.16 9.14
CA MET A 49 -10.78 -0.06 8.66
C MET A 49 -11.76 0.49 9.70
N SER A 50 -12.05 -0.27 10.75
CA SER A 50 -12.88 0.19 11.88
C SER A 50 -12.21 1.30 12.69
N LEU A 51 -10.86 1.32 12.71
CA LEU A 51 -10.07 2.30 13.45
C LEU A 51 -9.38 3.30 12.51
N VAL A 52 -8.85 2.82 11.38
CA VAL A 52 -8.10 3.58 10.40
C VAL A 52 -8.87 3.58 9.08
N PRO A 53 -9.75 4.57 8.85
CA PRO A 53 -10.57 4.60 7.64
C PRO A 53 -9.73 4.84 6.38
N MET A 54 -10.27 4.47 5.22
CA MET A 54 -9.63 4.73 3.92
C MET A 54 -9.21 6.19 3.77
N GLY A 55 -8.00 6.40 3.25
CA GLY A 55 -7.43 7.73 3.06
C GLY A 55 -6.78 8.33 4.31
N ALA A 56 -6.74 7.63 5.45
CA ALA A 56 -6.05 8.09 6.66
C ALA A 56 -4.54 8.32 6.45
N SER A 57 -3.92 7.69 5.46
CA SER A 57 -2.53 7.93 5.06
C SER A 57 -2.32 9.27 4.35
N VAL A 58 -3.39 9.96 3.94
CA VAL A 58 -3.31 11.28 3.32
C VAL A 58 -3.22 12.36 4.40
N SER A 59 -2.05 13.00 4.50
CA SER A 59 -1.86 14.14 5.41
C SER A 59 -2.41 15.45 4.83
N LYS A 60 -3.10 16.21 5.67
CA LYS A 60 -3.60 17.54 5.31
C LYS A 60 -2.44 18.52 5.17
N GLY A 61 -2.49 19.37 4.14
CA GLY A 61 -1.53 20.47 3.97
C GLY A 61 -0.17 20.09 3.36
N VAL A 62 0.06 18.82 3.02
CA VAL A 62 1.31 18.35 2.37
C VAL A 62 1.10 17.89 0.93
N GLY A 63 -0.05 18.23 0.35
CA GLY A 63 -0.47 17.82 -0.99
C GLY A 63 -1.35 16.57 -0.98
N PHE A 64 -1.76 16.16 -2.18
CA PHE A 64 -2.63 15.02 -2.40
C PHE A 64 -1.94 14.04 -3.37
N PRO A 65 -2.00 12.71 -3.15
CA PRO A 65 -1.27 11.74 -3.98
C PRO A 65 -1.81 11.65 -5.42
N PHE A 66 -3.00 12.21 -5.68
CA PHE A 66 -3.56 12.34 -7.02
C PHE A 66 -3.30 13.75 -7.54
N THR A 67 -2.40 13.85 -8.51
CA THR A 67 -1.91 15.13 -9.06
C THR A 67 -2.90 15.75 -10.05
N ASP A 68 -2.75 17.05 -10.32
CA ASP A 68 -3.57 17.74 -11.32
C ASP A 68 -3.45 17.11 -12.71
N GLY A 69 -2.24 16.73 -13.13
CA GLY A 69 -2.03 16.03 -14.40
C GLY A 69 -2.73 14.67 -14.47
N MET A 70 -2.91 13.99 -13.33
CA MET A 70 -3.70 12.76 -13.26
C MET A 70 -5.20 13.07 -13.42
N ASN A 71 -5.70 14.13 -12.79
CA ASN A 71 -7.09 14.56 -12.97
C ASN A 71 -7.37 15.04 -14.40
N GLU A 72 -6.46 15.81 -15.01
CA GLU A 72 -6.56 16.26 -16.40
C GLU A 72 -6.62 15.08 -17.37
N ARG A 73 -5.79 14.05 -17.16
CA ARG A 73 -5.75 12.85 -17.99
C ARG A 73 -7.09 12.12 -18.07
N TYR A 74 -7.91 12.19 -17.02
CA TYR A 74 -9.21 11.51 -16.93
C TYR A 74 -10.39 12.50 -16.92
N SER A 75 -10.17 13.76 -17.29
CA SER A 75 -11.19 14.82 -17.20
C SER A 75 -12.39 14.57 -18.12
N ASP A 76 -12.16 14.00 -19.30
CA ASP A 76 -13.18 13.61 -20.28
C ASP A 76 -14.11 12.50 -19.77
N GLN A 77 -13.63 11.71 -18.80
CA GLN A 77 -14.35 10.61 -18.14
C GLN A 77 -14.99 11.04 -16.81
N GLY A 78 -14.91 12.33 -16.45
CA GLY A 78 -15.42 12.84 -15.18
C GLY A 78 -14.46 12.65 -13.99
N GLY A 79 -13.20 12.32 -14.25
CA GLY A 79 -12.15 12.17 -13.23
C GLY A 79 -11.91 10.73 -12.79
N LEU A 80 -11.27 10.57 -11.62
CA LEU A 80 -10.99 9.26 -11.05
C LEU A 80 -12.24 8.60 -10.51
N VAL A 81 -12.43 7.33 -10.88
CA VAL A 81 -13.66 6.60 -10.58
C VAL A 81 -13.54 5.86 -9.23
N PRO A 82 -14.53 6.00 -8.33
CA PRO A 82 -14.56 5.25 -7.07
C PRO A 82 -14.58 3.74 -7.30
N GLN A 83 -13.92 2.98 -6.42
CA GLN A 83 -13.76 1.52 -6.54
C GLN A 83 -15.10 0.77 -6.72
N GLY A 84 -16.16 1.20 -6.04
CA GLY A 84 -17.49 0.59 -6.18
C GLY A 84 -18.10 0.79 -7.57
N ILE A 85 -18.00 2.00 -8.14
CA ILE A 85 -18.47 2.26 -9.52
C ILE A 85 -17.60 1.51 -10.52
N SER A 86 -16.29 1.44 -10.29
CA SER A 86 -15.37 0.64 -11.11
C SER A 86 -15.75 -0.84 -11.14
N ALA A 87 -16.25 -1.40 -10.02
CA ALA A 87 -16.74 -2.78 -9.98
C ALA A 87 -18.00 -2.96 -10.84
N GLU A 88 -18.96 -2.03 -10.77
CA GLU A 88 -20.19 -2.07 -11.59
C GLU A 88 -19.91 -1.96 -13.09
N MET A 89 -18.88 -1.21 -13.50
CA MET A 89 -18.53 -1.09 -14.93
C MET A 89 -17.92 -2.37 -15.53
N ILE A 90 -17.40 -3.28 -14.70
CA ILE A 90 -16.75 -4.52 -15.15
C ILE A 90 -17.74 -5.70 -15.16
N ALA A 91 -18.80 -5.64 -14.34
CA ALA A 91 -19.80 -6.69 -14.19
C ALA A 91 -20.57 -6.99 -15.49
#